data_AF-A0A507E0U5-F1
#
_entry.id   AF-A0A507E0U5-F1
#
_cell.length_a   1.000
_cell.length_b   1.000
_cell.length_c   1.000
_cell.angle_alpha   90.00
_cell.angle_beta   90.00
_cell.angle_gamma   90.00
#
_symmetry.space_group_name_H-M   'P 1'
#
loop_
_entity.id
_entity.type
_entity.pdbx_description
1 polymer ?
#
loop_
_entity_poly.entity_id
_entity_poly.type
_entity_poly.pdbx_seq_one_letter_code
_entity_poly.pdbx_strand_id
1 'polypeptide(L)'
;MQAPRSKFKISLTAVLNDEVEYPFSLENFEKFVHKEHSEENLEFFHALTRYRESAAKHYPNCISNLRHRRPGSHSSMRSISSAFASSSSLGNSRSMPTASEEMLAERSDDKAGREKLKDEVELIVTLYMIPGSDKEVNLPSSVRKKVLTEVNEKKNYHPDVFKHALEHVYLMMKTSTYPNFYREAVAYLKEKNLPMPRIEREGSTERRTLDRSRGNLSASARDAKVAQ
;
A
#
# COMPACT_ATOMS: atom_id res chain seq x y z
N MET A 1 3.07 -13.19 -25.34
CA MET A 1 3.56 -11.80 -25.15
C MET A 1 4.27 -11.73 -23.81
N GLN A 2 5.59 -11.49 -23.77
CA GLN A 2 6.32 -11.33 -22.50
C GLN A 2 6.01 -9.96 -21.90
N ALA A 3 5.61 -9.91 -20.63
CA ALA A 3 5.46 -8.66 -19.91
C ALA A 3 6.82 -7.94 -19.81
N PRO A 4 6.88 -6.61 -19.97
CA PRO A 4 8.13 -5.86 -19.87
C PRO A 4 8.73 -6.06 -18.47
N ARG A 5 10.00 -6.48 -18.41
CA ARG A 5 10.73 -6.59 -17.14
C ARG A 5 10.86 -5.20 -16.53
N SER A 6 10.59 -5.09 -15.22
CA SER A 6 10.78 -3.84 -14.47
C SER A 6 12.20 -3.33 -14.66
N LYS A 7 12.35 -2.04 -15.03
CA LYS A 7 13.66 -1.38 -15.16
C LYS A 7 14.41 -1.29 -13.82
N PHE A 8 13.67 -1.33 -12.71
CA PHE A 8 14.20 -1.20 -11.35
C PHE A 8 14.12 -2.53 -10.61
N LYS A 9 15.21 -2.92 -9.94
CA LYS A 9 15.27 -4.16 -9.13
C LYS A 9 14.46 -4.04 -7.84
N ILE A 10 14.46 -2.83 -7.28
CA ILE A 10 13.62 -2.43 -6.15
C ILE A 10 12.51 -1.56 -6.73
N SER A 11 11.29 -1.71 -6.23
CA SER A 11 10.13 -0.93 -6.70
C SER A 11 9.83 0.22 -5.74
N LEU A 12 9.28 1.32 -6.25
CA LEU A 12 8.81 2.42 -5.39
C LEU A 12 7.84 1.92 -4.32
N THR A 13 6.95 0.98 -4.65
CA THR A 13 6.03 0.40 -3.67
C THR A 13 6.76 -0.28 -2.52
N ALA A 14 7.85 -0.99 -2.78
CA ALA A 14 8.64 -1.63 -1.72
C ALA A 14 9.30 -0.59 -0.81
N VAL A 15 9.76 0.53 -1.37
CA VAL A 15 10.30 1.66 -0.61
C VAL A 15 9.22 2.33 0.23
N LEU A 16 8.05 2.63 -0.35
CA LEU A 16 6.92 3.27 0.34
C LEU A 16 6.32 2.40 1.46
N ASN A 17 6.46 1.08 1.36
CA ASN A 17 6.05 0.12 2.38
C ASN A 17 7.16 -0.21 3.40
N ASP A 18 8.32 0.43 3.28
CA ASP A 18 9.52 0.16 4.10
C ASP A 18 9.94 -1.33 4.09
N GLU A 19 9.80 -2.00 2.96
CA GLU A 19 10.13 -3.44 2.76
C GLU A 19 11.61 -3.68 2.42
N VAL A 20 12.42 -2.61 2.40
CA VAL A 20 13.81 -2.64 1.95
C VAL A 20 14.67 -1.79 2.87
N GLU A 21 15.78 -2.34 3.30
CA GLU A 21 16.74 -1.63 4.14
C GLU A 21 17.53 -0.55 3.37
N TYR A 22 18.34 0.19 4.13
CA TYR A 22 19.30 1.16 3.61
C TYR A 22 20.12 0.59 2.42
N PRO A 23 20.33 1.35 1.33
CA PRO A 23 19.97 2.75 1.13
C PRO A 23 18.57 3.00 0.56
N PHE A 24 17.73 1.98 0.41
CA PHE A 24 16.41 2.08 -0.23
C PHE A 24 15.23 2.15 0.77
N SER A 25 15.51 2.43 2.04
CA SER A 25 14.48 2.58 3.08
C SER A 25 13.56 3.76 2.81
N LEU A 26 12.38 3.75 3.42
CA LEU A 26 11.44 4.87 3.38
C LEU A 26 12.10 6.15 3.91
N GLU A 27 12.82 6.06 5.03
CA GLU A 27 13.52 7.19 5.64
C GLU A 27 14.49 7.89 4.67
N ASN A 28 15.23 7.10 3.89
CA ASN A 28 16.15 7.68 2.91
C ASN A 28 15.42 8.30 1.73
N PHE A 29 14.30 7.71 1.32
CA PHE A 29 13.47 8.29 0.27
C PHE A 29 12.87 9.62 0.73
N GLU A 30 12.38 9.72 1.97
CA GLU A 30 11.90 10.98 2.56
C GLU A 30 12.98 12.06 2.55
N LYS A 31 14.20 11.73 3.00
CA LYS A 31 15.35 12.66 2.96
C LYS A 31 15.66 13.10 1.53
N PHE A 32 15.61 12.19 0.57
CA PHE A 32 15.86 12.48 -0.83
C PHE A 32 14.79 13.40 -1.44
N VAL A 33 13.53 13.14 -1.14
CA VAL A 33 12.40 13.92 -1.63
C VAL A 33 12.46 15.37 -1.10
N HIS A 34 12.82 15.57 0.17
CA HIS A 34 13.07 16.90 0.74
C HIS A 34 14.25 17.63 0.08
N LYS A 35 15.33 16.89 -0.21
CA LYS A 35 16.50 17.42 -0.93
C LYS A 35 16.13 17.87 -2.35
N GLU A 36 15.19 17.19 -3.01
CA GLU A 36 14.66 17.58 -4.33
C GLU A 36 13.49 18.59 -4.26
N HIS A 37 13.09 19.05 -3.07
CA HIS A 37 11.95 19.95 -2.87
C HIS A 37 10.65 19.42 -3.52
N SER A 38 10.34 18.15 -3.28
CA SER A 38 9.17 17.45 -3.85
C SER A 38 8.35 16.69 -2.79
N GLU A 39 8.50 17.07 -1.52
CA GLU A 39 7.89 16.43 -0.35
C GLU A 39 6.37 16.47 -0.34
N GLU A 40 5.75 17.46 -0.98
CA GLU A 40 4.30 17.61 -1.05
C GLU A 40 3.63 16.37 -1.65
N ASN A 41 4.27 15.72 -2.62
CA ASN A 41 3.76 14.51 -3.25
C ASN A 41 3.74 13.32 -2.28
N LEU A 42 4.80 13.17 -1.49
CA LEU A 42 4.93 12.09 -0.51
C LEU A 42 4.00 12.33 0.69
N GLU A 43 3.96 13.55 1.20
CA GLU A 43 3.07 13.96 2.29
C GLU A 43 1.60 13.76 1.92
N PHE A 44 1.19 14.16 0.70
CA PHE A 44 -0.16 13.94 0.20
C PHE A 44 -0.49 12.45 0.07
N PHE A 45 0.45 11.64 -0.42
CA PHE A 45 0.28 10.19 -0.50
C PHE A 45 0.05 9.56 0.88
N HIS A 46 0.84 9.95 1.90
CA HIS A 46 0.66 9.49 3.27
C HIS A 46 -0.63 10.00 3.90
N ALA A 47 -1.01 11.26 3.66
CA ALA A 47 -2.26 11.83 4.14
C ALA A 47 -3.48 11.05 3.63
N LEU A 48 -3.52 10.75 2.33
CA LEU A 48 -4.58 9.92 1.74
C LEU A 48 -4.55 8.48 2.25
N THR A 49 -3.36 7.91 2.47
CA THR A 49 -3.22 6.55 3.02
C THR A 49 -3.79 6.47 4.43
N ARG A 50 -3.40 7.38 5.32
CA ARG A 50 -3.92 7.47 6.69
C ARG A 50 -5.43 7.70 6.70
N TYR A 51 -5.91 8.62 5.89
CA TYR A 51 -7.33 8.88 5.76
C TYR A 51 -8.10 7.63 5.32
N ARG A 52 -7.60 6.86 4.35
CA ARG A 52 -8.23 5.59 3.92
C ARG A 52 -8.29 4.57 5.05
N GLU A 53 -7.25 4.48 5.88
CA GLU A 53 -7.22 3.58 7.04
C GLU A 53 -8.23 4.00 8.12
N SER A 54 -8.30 5.29 8.42
CA SER A 54 -9.30 5.87 9.33
C SER A 54 -10.72 5.64 8.80
N ALA A 55 -10.93 5.86 7.50
CA ALA A 55 -12.21 5.73 6.83
C ALA A 55 -12.71 4.28 6.73
N ALA A 56 -11.81 3.29 6.70
CA ALA A 56 -12.18 1.87 6.59
C ALA A 56 -13.09 1.38 7.74
N LYS A 57 -13.07 2.05 8.89
CA LYS A 57 -13.98 1.77 10.02
C LYS A 57 -15.43 2.14 9.71
N HIS A 58 -15.64 3.15 8.88
CA HIS A 58 -16.95 3.73 8.56
C HIS A 58 -17.44 3.33 7.15
N TYR A 59 -16.53 2.88 6.28
CA TYR A 59 -16.82 2.44 4.92
C TYR A 59 -16.33 0.99 4.70
N PRO A 60 -17.13 -0.02 5.10
CA PRO A 60 -16.69 -1.43 5.11
C PRO A 60 -16.42 -2.01 3.71
N ASN A 61 -16.93 -1.36 2.65
CA ASN A 61 -16.67 -1.75 1.25
C ASN A 61 -15.45 -1.06 0.64
N CYS A 62 -14.78 -0.16 1.37
CA CYS A 62 -13.52 0.43 0.91
C CYS A 62 -12.40 -0.59 1.09
N ILE A 63 -11.93 -1.16 -0.02
CA ILE A 63 -10.77 -2.06 -0.01
C ILE A 63 -9.54 -1.23 0.36
N SER A 64 -9.03 -1.41 1.58
CA SER A 64 -7.70 -0.96 1.99
C SER A 64 -6.65 -1.86 1.36
N ASN A 65 -6.35 -1.66 0.07
CA ASN A 65 -5.28 -2.39 -0.62
C ASN A 65 -3.87 -2.01 -0.12
N LEU A 66 -3.77 -1.03 0.78
CA LEU A 66 -2.52 -0.55 1.38
C LEU A 66 -2.37 -1.00 2.84
N ARG A 67 -2.85 -2.19 3.20
CA ARG A 67 -2.60 -2.72 4.54
C ARG A 67 -1.10 -2.86 4.78
N HIS A 68 -0.60 -2.12 5.76
CA HIS A 68 0.47 -2.58 6.63
C HIS A 68 0.07 -3.96 7.18
N ARG A 69 0.93 -4.94 6.92
CA ARG A 69 0.76 -6.31 7.40
C ARG A 69 0.75 -6.29 8.94
N ARG A 70 -0.33 -6.80 9.54
CA ARG A 70 -0.23 -7.38 10.88
C ARG A 70 0.57 -8.69 10.76
N PRO A 71 1.51 -8.98 11.69
CA PRO A 71 2.19 -10.27 11.69
C PRO A 71 1.14 -11.39 11.86
N GLY A 72 1.09 -12.33 10.92
CA GLY A 72 0.31 -13.57 11.05
C GLY A 72 -0.98 -13.72 10.25
N SER A 73 -1.32 -12.85 9.29
CA SER A 73 -2.50 -13.08 8.44
C SER A 73 -2.11 -13.28 6.97
N HIS A 74 -2.11 -14.55 6.54
CA HIS A 74 -1.86 -14.95 5.16
C HIS A 74 -3.10 -14.66 4.29
N SER A 75 -3.08 -13.52 3.59
CA SER A 75 -3.86 -13.35 2.36
C SER A 75 -2.91 -13.09 1.20
N SER A 76 -2.98 -13.98 0.22
CA SER A 76 -2.17 -14.02 -0.99
C SER A 76 -2.44 -12.79 -1.84
N MET A 77 -1.45 -11.89 -1.95
CA MET A 77 -1.47 -10.79 -2.89
C MET A 77 -1.33 -11.33 -4.32
N ARG A 78 -2.46 -11.66 -4.94
CA ARG A 78 -2.59 -11.59 -6.39
C ARG A 78 -3.19 -10.22 -6.73
N SER A 79 -2.40 -9.45 -7.46
CA SER A 79 -2.85 -8.52 -8.51
C SER A 79 -3.33 -7.12 -8.11
N ILE A 80 -2.37 -6.19 -8.01
CA ILE A 80 -2.57 -4.79 -8.45
C ILE A 80 -2.91 -4.69 -9.95
N SER A 81 -2.79 -5.79 -10.70
CA SER A 81 -3.11 -5.89 -12.13
C SER A 81 -4.53 -6.36 -12.46
N SER A 82 -5.39 -6.68 -11.47
CA SER A 82 -6.74 -7.24 -11.75
C SER A 82 -7.91 -6.39 -11.26
N ALA A 83 -7.68 -5.18 -10.76
CA ALA A 83 -8.76 -4.23 -10.46
C ALA A 83 -9.35 -3.55 -11.72
N PHE A 84 -8.97 -3.98 -12.93
CA PHE A 84 -9.34 -3.34 -14.20
C PHE A 84 -10.41 -4.09 -15.02
N ALA A 85 -10.82 -5.29 -14.64
CA ALA A 85 -11.86 -6.03 -15.38
C ALA A 85 -13.05 -6.34 -14.48
N SER A 86 -14.03 -5.44 -14.44
CA SER A 86 -15.47 -5.74 -14.35
C SER A 86 -16.28 -4.45 -14.32
N SER A 87 -16.72 -4.00 -15.50
CA SER A 87 -17.87 -3.12 -15.66
C SER A 87 -18.86 -3.80 -16.58
N SER A 88 -19.84 -4.51 -16.01
CA SER A 88 -21.16 -4.74 -16.61
C SER A 88 -21.95 -5.76 -15.78
N SER A 89 -22.98 -5.32 -15.06
CA SER A 89 -24.27 -6.00 -15.09
C SER A 89 -25.34 -5.11 -14.48
N LEU A 90 -26.33 -4.80 -15.31
CA LEU A 90 -27.61 -4.19 -14.99
C LEU A 90 -28.46 -5.15 -14.14
N GLY A 91 -29.40 -4.55 -13.40
CA GLY A 91 -30.64 -5.21 -12.94
C GLY A 91 -30.64 -5.66 -11.49
N ASN A 92 -31.37 -4.95 -10.62
CA ASN A 92 -32.74 -5.36 -10.27
C ASN A 92 -33.30 -4.46 -9.16
N SER A 93 -34.43 -3.83 -9.43
CA SER A 93 -35.24 -3.08 -8.47
C SER A 93 -35.87 -4.01 -7.44
N ARG A 94 -35.87 -3.63 -6.15
CA ARG A 94 -36.85 -4.11 -5.16
C ARG A 94 -36.98 -3.13 -3.98
N SER A 95 -38.08 -2.37 -4.04
CA SER A 95 -38.96 -1.88 -2.97
C SER A 95 -38.47 -1.73 -1.52
N MET A 96 -38.70 -0.51 -1.01
CA MET A 96 -39.03 -0.08 0.37
C MET A 96 -39.57 -1.16 1.32
N PRO A 97 -39.33 -0.97 2.63
CA PRO A 97 -40.47 -0.66 3.49
C PRO A 97 -40.32 0.62 4.29
N THR A 98 -41.49 1.11 4.65
CA THR A 98 -41.86 2.32 5.37
C THR A 98 -41.48 2.31 6.84
N ALA A 99 -41.04 3.48 7.31
CA ALA A 99 -41.24 4.10 8.62
C ALA A 99 -41.24 3.20 9.88
N SER A 100 -40.24 3.41 10.72
CA SER A 100 -40.42 3.46 12.17
C SER A 100 -39.37 4.37 12.80
N GLU A 101 -39.86 5.30 13.63
CA GLU A 101 -39.15 6.27 14.48
C GLU A 101 -38.28 5.62 15.60
N GLU A 102 -37.66 4.48 15.33
CA GLU A 102 -36.81 3.78 16.30
C GLU A 102 -35.38 3.65 15.75
N MET A 103 -34.47 4.48 16.25
CA MET A 103 -33.11 4.15 16.71
C MET A 103 -32.28 5.43 16.93
N LEU A 104 -32.75 6.32 17.80
CA LEU A 104 -32.04 7.53 18.25
C LEU A 104 -30.98 7.24 19.33
N ALA A 105 -30.20 6.18 19.13
CA ALA A 105 -29.02 5.85 19.92
C ALA A 105 -27.90 5.30 19.01
N GLU A 106 -27.63 6.00 17.89
CA GLU A 106 -26.31 5.87 17.27
C GLU A 106 -25.26 6.31 18.30
N ARG A 107 -24.35 5.41 18.64
CA ARG A 107 -23.34 5.58 19.68
C ARG A 107 -22.58 6.88 19.45
N SER A 108 -22.47 7.72 20.47
CA SER A 108 -21.80 9.03 20.42
C SER A 108 -20.41 8.99 19.78
N ASP A 109 -19.72 7.86 19.90
CA ASP A 109 -18.39 7.60 19.33
C ASP A 109 -18.40 7.52 17.79
N ASP A 110 -19.46 7.00 17.17
CA ASP A 110 -19.54 6.83 15.71
C ASP A 110 -19.77 8.16 15.00
N LYS A 111 -20.54 9.06 15.62
CA LYS A 111 -20.75 10.43 15.12
C LYS A 111 -19.46 11.24 15.19
N ALA A 112 -18.76 11.21 16.33
CA ALA A 112 -17.48 11.91 16.50
C ALA A 112 -16.40 11.38 15.54
N GLY A 113 -16.39 10.07 15.26
CA GLY A 113 -15.49 9.47 14.26
C GLY A 113 -15.74 9.98 12.84
N ARG A 114 -17.00 10.10 12.42
CA ARG A 114 -17.37 10.65 11.11
C ARG A 114 -17.04 12.14 10.98
N GLU A 115 -17.20 12.93 12.04
CA GLU A 115 -16.81 14.34 12.06
C GLU A 115 -15.29 14.50 11.88
N LYS A 116 -14.47 13.71 12.59
CA LYS A 116 -13.01 13.72 12.42
C LYS A 116 -12.57 13.37 11.00
N LEU A 117 -13.25 12.41 10.35
CA LEU A 117 -12.97 12.07 8.95
C LEU A 117 -13.27 13.23 8.00
N LYS A 118 -14.36 13.95 8.25
CA LYS A 118 -14.70 15.13 7.48
C LYS A 118 -13.62 16.21 7.63
N ASP A 119 -13.22 16.50 8.87
CA ASP A 119 -12.17 17.49 9.14
C ASP A 119 -10.84 17.10 8.46
N GLU A 120 -10.48 15.81 8.49
CA GLU A 120 -9.29 15.30 7.81
C GLU A 120 -9.36 15.49 6.29
N VAL A 121 -10.51 15.22 5.67
CA VAL A 121 -10.72 15.44 4.23
C VAL A 121 -10.65 16.92 3.86
N GLU A 122 -11.32 17.78 4.63
CA GLU A 122 -11.31 19.22 4.39
C GLU A 122 -9.88 19.79 4.51
N LEU A 123 -9.10 19.30 5.47
CA LEU A 123 -7.69 19.65 5.61
C LEU A 123 -6.85 19.19 4.42
N ILE A 124 -7.02 17.93 3.97
CA ILE A 124 -6.31 17.39 2.80
C ILE A 124 -6.62 18.21 1.55
N VAL A 125 -7.89 18.53 1.31
CA VAL A 125 -8.31 19.34 0.16
C VAL A 125 -7.70 20.74 0.24
N THR A 126 -7.76 21.37 1.41
CA THR A 126 -7.25 22.73 1.63
C THR A 126 -5.75 22.82 1.40
N LEU A 127 -4.99 21.88 1.96
CA LEU A 127 -3.54 21.91 1.88
C LEU A 127 -3.00 21.51 0.50
N TYR A 128 -3.58 20.52 -0.17
CA TYR A 128 -2.94 19.91 -1.34
C TYR A 128 -3.66 20.15 -2.66
N MET A 129 -4.96 20.51 -2.65
CA MET A 129 -5.77 20.55 -3.88
C MET A 129 -6.27 21.94 -4.27
N ILE A 130 -6.25 22.91 -3.35
CA ILE A 130 -6.62 24.30 -3.65
C ILE A 130 -5.47 24.96 -4.43
N PRO A 131 -5.74 25.59 -5.59
CA PRO A 131 -4.74 26.35 -6.33
C PRO A 131 -4.13 27.46 -5.49
N GLY A 132 -2.79 27.54 -5.46
CA GLY A 132 -2.05 28.53 -4.68
C GLY A 132 -1.84 28.17 -3.21
N SER A 133 -2.18 26.95 -2.78
CA SER A 133 -1.78 26.44 -1.47
C SER A 133 -0.27 26.17 -1.42
N ASP A 134 0.34 26.37 -0.26
CA ASP A 134 1.78 26.13 -0.02
C ASP A 134 2.21 24.69 -0.34
N LYS A 135 1.28 23.74 -0.21
CA LYS A 135 1.50 22.30 -0.48
C LYS A 135 0.71 21.80 -1.68
N GLU A 136 0.35 22.67 -2.63
CA GLU A 136 -0.41 22.28 -3.82
C GLU A 136 0.32 21.17 -4.60
N VAL A 137 -0.34 20.01 -4.76
CA VAL A 137 0.17 18.93 -5.61
C VAL A 137 -0.20 19.17 -7.08
N ASN A 138 0.70 18.77 -7.97
CA ASN A 138 0.46 18.84 -9.41
C ASN A 138 -0.51 17.74 -9.86
N LEU A 139 -1.80 18.07 -9.90
CA LEU A 139 -2.86 17.16 -10.33
C LEU A 139 -3.48 17.63 -11.66
N PRO A 140 -3.89 16.71 -12.55
CA PRO A 140 -4.66 17.07 -13.73
C PRO A 140 -5.95 17.78 -13.32
N SER A 141 -6.31 18.84 -14.05
CA SER A 141 -7.47 19.68 -13.71
C SER A 141 -8.78 18.87 -13.63
N SER A 142 -8.91 17.81 -14.42
CA SER A 142 -10.06 16.89 -14.39
C SER A 142 -10.15 16.10 -13.07
N VAL A 143 -9.03 15.60 -12.57
CA VAL A 143 -8.96 14.86 -11.29
C VAL A 143 -9.26 15.81 -10.14
N ARG A 144 -8.61 16.97 -10.12
CA ARG A 144 -8.81 17.99 -9.08
C ARG A 144 -10.27 18.43 -9.02
N LYS A 145 -10.85 18.85 -10.15
CA LYS A 145 -12.24 19.31 -10.22
C LYS A 145 -13.22 18.25 -9.74
N LYS A 146 -13.02 16.99 -10.13
CA LYS A 146 -13.86 15.86 -9.70
C LYS A 146 -13.85 15.71 -8.17
N VAL A 147 -12.66 15.71 -7.55
CA VAL A 147 -12.55 15.59 -6.09
C VAL A 147 -13.19 16.79 -5.39
N LEU A 148 -12.91 18.01 -5.83
CA LEU A 148 -13.50 19.21 -5.23
C LEU A 148 -15.04 19.21 -5.32
N THR A 149 -15.60 18.75 -6.44
CA THR A 149 -17.06 18.62 -6.62
C THR A 149 -17.65 17.59 -5.65
N GLU A 150 -17.05 16.41 -5.55
CA GLU A 150 -17.52 15.35 -4.66
C GLU A 150 -17.44 15.77 -3.18
N VAL A 151 -16.33 16.37 -2.76
CA VAL A 151 -16.10 16.75 -1.36
C VAL A 151 -16.87 18.01 -0.97
N ASN A 152 -16.74 19.11 -1.72
CA ASN A 152 -17.27 20.41 -1.29
C ASN A 152 -18.77 20.57 -1.56
N GLU A 153 -19.23 20.12 -2.73
CA GLU A 153 -20.63 20.28 -3.15
C GLU A 153 -21.50 19.11 -2.68
N LYS A 154 -21.05 17.87 -2.92
CA LYS A 154 -21.84 16.67 -2.60
C LYS A 154 -21.62 16.15 -1.18
N LYS A 155 -20.66 16.70 -0.43
CA LYS A 155 -20.29 16.24 0.91
C LYS A 155 -19.99 14.74 0.96
N ASN A 156 -19.37 14.23 -0.11
CA ASN A 156 -18.97 12.84 -0.26
C ASN A 156 -17.56 12.64 0.31
N TYR A 157 -17.49 12.06 1.52
CA TYR A 157 -16.24 11.73 2.22
C TYR A 157 -15.93 10.24 2.11
N HIS A 158 -16.23 9.62 0.97
CA HIS A 158 -15.83 8.24 0.71
C HIS A 158 -14.36 8.21 0.24
N PRO A 159 -13.49 7.35 0.78
CA PRO A 159 -12.07 7.29 0.42
C PRO A 159 -11.78 7.13 -1.09
N ASP A 160 -12.65 6.44 -1.83
CA ASP A 160 -12.48 6.21 -3.27
C ASP A 160 -12.60 7.48 -4.12
N VAL A 161 -13.12 8.60 -3.59
CA VAL A 161 -13.12 9.88 -4.34
C VAL A 161 -11.69 10.31 -4.70
N PHE A 162 -10.71 9.95 -3.86
CA PHE A 162 -9.29 10.27 -4.06
C PHE A 162 -8.53 9.22 -4.87
N LYS A 163 -9.16 8.14 -5.34
CA LYS A 163 -8.46 7.04 -6.02
C LYS A 163 -7.57 7.52 -7.16
N HIS A 164 -8.11 8.36 -8.05
CA HIS A 164 -7.34 8.88 -9.19
C HIS A 164 -6.27 9.90 -8.78
N ALA A 165 -6.49 10.65 -7.69
CA ALA A 165 -5.48 11.56 -7.17
C ALA A 165 -4.28 10.78 -6.60
N LEU A 166 -4.56 9.72 -5.83
CA LEU A 166 -3.53 8.83 -5.29
C LEU A 166 -2.75 8.12 -6.40
N GLU A 167 -3.44 7.61 -7.42
CA GLU A 167 -2.82 6.98 -8.60
C GLU A 167 -1.90 7.96 -9.33
N HIS A 168 -2.32 9.21 -9.49
CA HIS A 168 -1.54 10.23 -10.18
C HIS A 168 -0.27 10.59 -9.40
N VAL A 169 -0.38 10.86 -8.10
CA VAL A 169 0.76 11.26 -7.28
C VAL A 169 1.76 10.13 -7.12
N TYR A 170 1.29 8.89 -6.99
CA TYR A 170 2.17 7.72 -7.05
C TYR A 170 2.91 7.65 -8.40
N LEU A 171 2.22 7.89 -9.52
CA LEU A 171 2.84 7.87 -10.84
C LEU A 171 3.86 9.02 -11.01
N MET A 172 3.57 10.20 -10.50
CA MET A 172 4.51 11.32 -10.47
C MET A 172 5.78 10.91 -9.76
N MET A 173 5.71 10.52 -8.48
CA MET A 173 6.88 10.08 -7.71
C MET A 173 7.65 8.97 -8.45
N LYS A 174 6.94 8.02 -9.06
CA LYS A 174 7.54 6.91 -9.81
C LYS A 174 8.29 7.35 -11.08
N THR A 175 7.89 8.47 -11.69
CA THR A 175 8.42 8.92 -12.98
C THR A 175 9.40 10.08 -12.86
N SER A 176 9.26 10.94 -11.85
CA SER A 176 10.14 12.10 -11.61
C SER A 176 11.21 11.84 -10.56
N THR A 177 10.81 11.56 -9.32
CA THR A 177 11.69 11.55 -8.14
C THR A 177 12.38 10.19 -7.94
N TYR A 178 11.63 9.10 -8.06
CA TYR A 178 12.12 7.75 -7.82
C TYR A 178 13.29 7.31 -8.72
N PRO A 179 13.32 7.64 -10.03
CA PRO A 179 14.46 7.28 -10.88
C PRO A 179 15.77 7.93 -10.42
N ASN A 180 15.72 9.16 -9.89
CA ASN A 180 16.90 9.85 -9.38
C ASN A 180 17.36 9.22 -8.07
N PHE A 181 16.44 9.02 -7.13
CA PHE A 181 16.70 8.31 -5.88
C PHE A 181 17.36 6.94 -6.13
N TYR A 182 16.77 6.15 -7.04
CA TYR A 182 17.29 4.82 -7.35
C TYR A 182 18.71 4.88 -7.91
N ARG A 183 19.01 5.86 -8.78
CA ARG A 183 20.36 6.04 -9.32
C ARG A 183 21.36 6.42 -8.22
N GLU A 184 21.00 7.34 -7.32
CA GLU A 184 21.84 7.77 -6.20
C GLU A 184 22.12 6.60 -5.24
N ALA A 185 21.09 5.85 -4.86
CA ALA A 185 21.21 4.68 -3.99
C ALA A 185 22.06 3.55 -4.62
N VAL A 186 21.92 3.28 -5.92
CA VAL A 186 22.77 2.31 -6.63
C VAL A 186 24.22 2.80 -6.72
N ALA A 187 24.44 4.09 -6.95
CA ALA A 187 25.79 4.66 -7.00
C ALA A 187 26.49 4.50 -5.64
N TYR A 188 25.79 4.78 -4.54
CA TYR A 188 26.28 4.57 -3.19
C TYR A 188 26.73 3.13 -2.94
N LEU A 189 25.90 2.14 -3.30
CA LEU A 189 26.24 0.73 -3.12
C LEU A 189 27.49 0.33 -3.92
N LYS A 190 27.64 0.84 -5.14
CA LYS A 190 28.82 0.58 -5.97
C LYS A 190 30.08 1.19 -5.35
N GLU A 191 30.01 2.43 -4.89
CA GLU A 191 31.13 3.11 -4.23
C GLU A 191 31.60 2.36 -2.98
N LYS A 192 30.65 1.87 -2.18
CA LYS A 192 30.94 1.12 -0.96
C LYS A 192 31.16 -0.39 -1.17
N ASN A 193 31.12 -0.88 -2.41
CA ASN A 193 31.19 -2.31 -2.76
C ASN A 193 30.17 -3.18 -1.99
N LEU A 194 28.97 -2.64 -1.74
CA LEU A 194 27.90 -3.31 -1.02
C LEU A 194 26.96 -4.07 -1.98
N PRO A 195 26.40 -5.22 -1.55
CA PRO A 195 25.43 -5.95 -2.36
C PRO A 195 24.10 -5.20 -2.44
N MET A 196 23.29 -5.53 -3.46
CA MET A 196 21.91 -5.04 -3.55
C MET A 196 21.09 -5.62 -2.38
N PRO A 197 20.36 -4.80 -1.60
CA PRO A 197 19.47 -5.28 -0.56
C PRO A 197 18.41 -6.23 -1.11
N ARG A 198 18.04 -7.24 -0.31
CA ARG A 198 16.93 -8.13 -0.63
C ARG A 198 15.64 -7.48 -0.16
N ILE A 199 14.57 -7.64 -0.95
CA ILE A 199 13.22 -7.32 -0.48
C ILE A 199 12.87 -8.40 0.54
N GLU A 200 12.61 -8.00 1.79
CA GLU A 200 12.21 -8.91 2.85
C GLU A 200 10.77 -9.38 2.62
N ARG A 201 10.60 -10.31 1.68
CA ARG A 201 9.37 -11.09 1.61
C ARG A 201 9.42 -12.12 2.73
N GLU A 202 8.90 -11.77 3.90
CA GLU A 202 8.57 -12.76 4.94
C GLU A 202 7.81 -13.92 4.30
N GLY A 203 8.45 -15.10 4.20
CA GLY A 203 7.83 -16.30 3.63
C GLY A 203 8.71 -17.22 2.76
N SER A 204 10.04 -17.17 2.84
CA SER A 204 10.87 -18.32 2.46
C SER A 204 11.54 -18.89 3.69
N THR A 205 10.81 -19.78 4.36
CA THR A 205 11.30 -20.67 5.41
C THR A 205 12.66 -21.22 4.99
N GLU A 206 13.68 -20.87 5.77
CA GLU A 206 14.94 -21.60 5.81
C GLU A 206 14.62 -23.08 6.02
N ARG A 207 14.67 -23.90 4.96
CA ARG A 207 14.98 -25.32 5.12
C ARG A 207 16.48 -25.41 5.44
N ARG A 208 16.84 -24.95 6.64
CA ARG A 208 18.08 -25.38 7.29
C ARG A 208 17.86 -26.83 7.68
N THR A 209 18.56 -27.68 6.96
CA THR A 209 18.77 -29.10 7.20
C THR A 209 19.08 -29.38 8.67
N LEU A 210 18.08 -29.80 9.42
CA LEU A 210 18.22 -30.57 10.65
C LEU A 210 17.76 -31.99 10.29
N ASP A 211 18.61 -32.70 9.55
CA ASP A 211 18.49 -34.16 9.47
C ASP A 211 18.98 -34.71 10.81
N ARG A 212 17.99 -35.05 11.62
CA ARG A 212 18.13 -35.53 12.98
C ARG A 212 18.37 -37.03 12.85
N SER A 213 19.63 -37.42 12.90
CA SER A 213 20.06 -38.80 13.14
C SER A 213 19.27 -39.40 14.31
N ARG A 214 18.30 -40.28 14.02
CA ARG A 214 17.85 -41.37 14.90
C ARG A 214 16.69 -42.15 14.28
N GLY A 215 16.96 -43.42 14.01
CA GLY A 215 15.95 -44.48 14.03
C GLY A 215 16.05 -45.48 12.87
N ASN A 216 16.86 -46.52 13.02
CA ASN A 216 16.27 -47.84 13.26
C ASN A 216 17.33 -48.89 13.60
N LEU A 217 17.19 -49.43 14.81
CA LEU A 217 17.78 -50.68 15.23
C LEU A 217 16.80 -51.82 14.91
N SER A 218 17.39 -52.94 14.48
CA SER A 218 17.01 -54.32 14.77
C SER A 218 16.40 -55.19 13.67
N ALA A 219 16.80 -56.46 13.79
CA ALA A 219 16.41 -57.69 13.11
C ALA A 219 17.12 -57.95 11.77
N SER A 220 17.75 -59.09 11.51
CA SER A 220 18.02 -60.29 12.32
C SER A 220 19.06 -61.15 11.59
N ALA A 221 19.62 -62.09 12.35
CA ALA A 221 20.72 -63.01 12.11
C ALA A 221 20.72 -63.84 10.80
N ARG A 222 21.95 -64.25 10.45
CA ARG A 222 22.45 -65.50 9.80
C ARG A 222 23.68 -65.12 8.97
N ASP A 223 24.80 -65.82 8.90
CA ASP A 223 25.40 -66.98 9.57
C ASP A 223 26.83 -67.07 8.98
N ALA A 224 27.70 -67.81 9.65
CA ALA A 224 28.89 -68.50 9.13
C ALA A 224 30.16 -67.75 8.61
N LYS A 225 31.20 -67.76 9.48
CA LYS A 225 32.42 -68.62 9.40
C LYS A 225 33.54 -68.37 8.35
N VAL A 226 34.78 -68.59 8.84
CA VAL A 226 36.07 -68.91 8.15
C VAL A 226 37.02 -67.71 7.97
N ALA A 227 37.99 -67.52 8.89
CA ALA A 227 39.42 -67.91 8.83
C ALA A 227 40.23 -67.05 7.83
N GLN A 228 41.40 -66.49 8.13
CA GLN A 228 42.49 -66.81 9.06
C GLN A 228 43.06 -65.54 9.71
#